data_AF-A0A7Y2E3V8-F1
#
_entry.id   AF-A0A7Y2E3V8-F1
#
_cell.length_a   1.000
_cell.length_b   1.000
_cell.length_c   1.000
_cell.angle_alpha   90.00
_cell.angle_beta   90.00
_cell.angle_gamma   90.00
#
_symmetry.space_group_name_H-M   'P 1'
#
loop_
_entity.id
_entity.type
_entity.pdbx_description
1 polymer ?
#
loop_
_entity_poly.entity_id
_entity_poly.type
_entity_poly.pdbx_seq_one_letter_code
_entity_poly.pdbx_strand_id
1 'polypeptide(L)' 'MTDASNDRTARLAVIGMGYVGLPLSVVFAEAGVPVVGIDLSTRKMELLNEGTSYIEDIPTERLAPLV' A
#
# COMPACT_ATOMS: atom_id res chain seq x y z
N MET A 1 24.03 -25.27 -2.12
CA MET A 1 23.13 -25.03 -0.97
C MET A 1 21.94 -24.27 -1.52
N THR A 2 20.97 -25.00 -2.04
CA THR A 2 19.78 -24.44 -2.68
C THR A 2 18.71 -24.50 -1.61
N ASP A 3 18.42 -23.36 -0.98
CA ASP A 3 17.42 -23.30 0.09
C ASP A 3 16.01 -23.29 -0.50
N ALA A 4 15.11 -23.95 0.22
CA ALA A 4 13.81 -24.41 -0.21
C ALA A 4 12.92 -23.28 -0.74
N SER A 5 12.26 -23.53 -1.87
CA SER A 5 11.09 -22.77 -2.33
C SER A 5 10.01 -22.83 -1.26
N ASN A 6 10.03 -21.84 -0.39
CA ASN A 6 9.04 -21.57 0.63
C ASN A 6 8.06 -20.57 0.00
N ASP A 7 6.89 -21.05 -0.40
CA ASP A 7 5.85 -20.31 -1.11
C ASP A 7 5.13 -19.29 -0.19
N ARG A 8 5.90 -18.61 0.67
CA ARG A 8 5.45 -17.49 1.48
C ARG A 8 5.67 -16.22 0.69
N THR A 9 4.65 -15.79 -0.04
CA THR A 9 4.62 -14.43 -0.61
C THR A 9 4.82 -13.44 0.53
N ALA A 10 5.98 -12.79 0.57
CA ALA A 10 6.27 -11.79 1.58
C ALA A 10 5.24 -10.65 1.44
N ARG A 11 4.64 -10.24 2.57
CA ARG A 11 3.72 -9.10 2.64
C ARG A 11 4.39 -7.96 3.38
N LEU A 12 4.20 -6.74 2.90
CA LEU A 12 4.69 -5.52 3.54
C LEU A 12 3.57 -4.90 4.37
N ALA A 13 3.81 -4.62 5.65
CA ALA A 13 2.92 -3.79 6.46
C ALA A 13 3.54 -2.40 6.62
N VAL A 14 2.77 -1.34 6.35
CA VAL A 14 3.21 0.05 6.52
C VAL A 14 2.32 0.72 7.56
N ILE A 15 2.92 1.26 8.62
CA ILE A 15 2.22 1.97 9.69
C ILE A 15 2.37 3.48 9.45
N GLY A 16 1.23 4.15 9.32
CA GLY A 16 1.09 5.57 8.97
C GLY A 16 0.88 5.76 7.47
N MET A 17 -0.36 6.04 7.05
CA MET A 17 -0.70 6.35 5.66
C MET A 17 -0.64 7.86 5.42
N GLY A 18 0.47 8.47 5.83
CA GLY A 18 0.72 9.89 5.61
C GLY A 18 1.39 10.16 4.27
N TYR A 19 1.97 11.36 4.18
CA TYR A 19 2.70 11.84 3.00
C TYR A 19 3.88 10.95 2.59
N VAL A 20 4.45 10.15 3.50
CA VAL A 20 5.54 9.22 3.19
C VAL A 20 5.03 7.78 3.02
N GLY A 21 4.17 7.33 3.94
CA GLY A 21 3.76 5.93 3.96
C GLY A 21 2.84 5.54 2.80
N LEU A 22 1.96 6.45 2.34
CA LEU A 22 1.12 6.17 1.18
C LEU A 22 1.95 6.05 -0.12
N PRO A 23 2.82 7.02 -0.49
CA PRO A 23 3.70 6.83 -1.65
C PRO A 23 4.56 5.57 -1.59
N LEU A 24 5.11 5.24 -0.41
CA LEU A 24 5.89 4.01 -0.23
C LEU A 24 5.05 2.76 -0.50
N SER A 25 3.82 2.73 0.02
CA SER A 25 2.88 1.62 -0.16
C SER A 25 2.51 1.44 -1.62
N VAL A 26 2.22 2.55 -2.33
CA VAL A 26 1.91 2.54 -3.77
C VAL A 26 3.06 1.97 -4.58
N VAL A 27 4.30 2.41 -4.34
CA VAL A 27 5.47 1.91 -5.08
C VAL A 27 5.66 0.40 -4.92
N PHE A 28 5.48 -0.13 -3.71
CA PHE A 28 5.59 -1.57 -3.48
C PHE A 28 4.42 -2.36 -4.08
N ALA A 29 3.19 -1.82 -4.01
CA ALA A 29 2.02 -2.44 -4.63
C ALA A 29 2.13 -2.45 -6.16
N GLU A 30 2.60 -1.36 -6.79
CA GLU A 30 2.92 -1.29 -8.23
C GLU A 30 4.00 -2.33 -8.63
N ALA A 31 4.92 -2.66 -7.72
CA ALA A 31 5.92 -3.70 -7.91
C ALA A 31 5.40 -5.14 -7.66
N GLY A 32 4.11 -5.32 -7.36
CA GLY A 32 3.48 -6.61 -7.12
C GLY A 32 3.70 -7.17 -5.70
N VAL A 33 4.23 -6.37 -4.78
CA VAL A 33 4.35 -6.76 -3.36
C VAL A 33 3.01 -6.51 -2.67
N PRO A 34 2.38 -7.51 -2.03
CA PRO A 34 1.15 -7.28 -1.27
C PRO A 34 1.42 -6.34 -0.09
N VAL A 35 0.67 -5.24 -0.03
CA VAL A 35 0.81 -4.22 1.03
C VAL A 35 -0.42 -4.20 1.93
N VAL A 36 -0.19 -4.06 3.24
CA VAL A 36 -1.22 -3.74 4.24
C VAL A 36 -0.91 -2.36 4.82
N GLY A 37 -1.73 -1.38 4.49
CA GLY A 37 -1.66 -0.03 5.05
C GLY A 37 -2.41 0.06 6.38
N ILE A 38 -1.82 0.70 7.38
CA ILE A 38 -2.40 0.88 8.71
C ILE A 38 -2.29 2.36 9.10
N ASP A 39 -3.39 2.99 9.50
CA ASP A 39 -3.39 4.35 10.05
C ASP A 39 -4.45 4.46 11.16
N LEU A 40 -4.29 5.37 12.10
CA LEU A 40 -5.27 5.62 13.16
C LEU A 40 -6.53 6.33 12.65
N SER A 41 -6.43 7.02 11.51
CA SER A 41 -7.55 7.75 10.93
C SER A 41 -8.44 6.84 10.09
N THR A 42 -9.60 6.46 10.64
CA THR A 42 -10.63 5.69 9.91
C THR A 42 -11.00 6.35 8.59
N ARG A 43 -11.21 7.68 8.59
CA ARG A 43 -11.55 8.45 7.38
C ARG A 43 -10.50 8.30 6.27
N LYS A 44 -9.21 8.30 6.61
CA LYS A 44 -8.15 8.10 5.60
C LYS A 44 -8.22 6.69 5.04
N MET A 45 -8.37 5.69 5.89
CA MET A 45 -8.44 4.29 5.47
C MET A 45 -9.67 4.01 4.59
N GLU A 46 -10.82 4.60 4.90
CA GLU A 46 -12.03 4.51 4.06
C GLU A 46 -11.77 5.06 2.65
N LEU A 47 -11.22 6.26 2.53
CA LEU A 47 -10.87 6.85 1.23
C LEU A 47 -9.91 5.95 0.44
N LEU A 48 -8.85 5.45 1.07
CA LEU A 48 -7.88 4.58 0.38
C LEU A 48 -8.51 3.27 -0.06
N ASN A 49 -9.34 2.64 0.77
CA ASN A 49 -10.02 1.39 0.42
C ASN A 49 -11.07 1.59 -0.70
N GLU A 50 -11.58 2.81 -0.88
CA GLU A 50 -12.42 3.21 -2.02
C GLU A 50 -11.58 3.59 -3.27
N GLY A 51 -10.24 3.44 -3.20
CA GLY A 51 -9.32 3.79 -4.27
C GLY A 51 -9.07 5.29 -4.41
N THR A 52 -9.58 6.11 -3.49
CA THR A 52 -9.47 7.57 -3.54
C THR A 52 -8.27 8.06 -2.74
N SER A 53 -7.36 8.78 -3.39
CA SER A 53 -6.25 9.41 -2.69
C SER A 53 -6.64 10.75 -2.09
N TYR A 54 -6.12 11.02 -0.89
CA TYR A 54 -6.18 12.34 -0.24
C TYR A 54 -4.80 13.03 -0.19
N ILE A 55 -3.76 12.43 -0.80
CA ILE A 55 -2.42 13.02 -0.93
C ILE A 55 -2.25 13.49 -2.36
N GLU A 56 -1.94 14.77 -2.54
CA GLU A 56 -1.77 15.40 -3.86
C GLU A 56 -0.72 14.70 -4.74
N ASP A 57 0.39 14.27 -4.15
CA ASP A 57 1.48 13.57 -4.85
C ASP A 57 1.13 12.15 -5.32
N ILE A 58 0.00 11.61 -4.87
CA ILE A 58 -0.53 10.32 -5.29
C ILE A 58 -1.89 10.56 -5.92
N PRO A 59 -1.98 10.74 -7.25
CA PRO A 59 -3.25 10.81 -7.94
C PRO A 59 -4.08 9.54 -7.70
N THR A 60 -5.40 9.71 -7.60
CA THR A 60 -6.36 8.60 -7.45
C THR A 60 -6.19 7.56 -8.56
N GLU A 61 -5.85 7.97 -9.77
CA GLU A 61 -5.65 7.09 -10.92
C GLU A 61 -4.46 6.14 -10.74
N ARG A 62 -3.47 6.51 -9.91
CA ARG A 62 -2.35 5.63 -9.53
C ARG A 62 -2.71 4.69 -8.40
N LEU A 63 -3.52 5.15 -7.44
CA LEU A 63 -3.90 4.36 -6.26
C LEU A 63 -5.00 3.35 -6.57
N ALA A 64 -6.07 3.78 -7.25
CA ALA A 64 -7.29 2.99 -7.46
C ALA A 64 -7.08 1.59 -8.05
N PRO A 65 -6.11 1.36 -8.96
CA PRO A 65 -5.86 0.01 -9.49
C PRO A 65 -5.22 -0.96 -8.47
N LEU A 66 -4.77 -0.47 -7.32
CA LEU A 66 -3.97 -1.21 -6.33
C LEU A 66 -4.79 -1.70 -5.13
N VAL A 67 -6.09 -1.39 -5.08
CA VAL A 67 -6.99 -1.70 -3.97
C VAL A 67 -8.17 -2.58 -4.38
#